data_AF-A0A7S1T3Z3-F1
#
_entry.id   AF-A0A7S1T3Z3-F1
#
_cell.length_a   1.000
_cell.length_b   1.000
_cell.length_c   1.000
_cell.angle_alpha   90.00
_cell.angle_beta   90.00
_cell.angle_gamma   90.00
#
_symmetry.space_group_name_H-M   'P 1'
#
loop_
_entity.id
_entity.type
_entity.pdbx_description
1 polymer ?
#
loop_
_entity_poly.entity_id
_entity_poly.type
_entity_poly.pdbx_seq_one_letter_code
_entity_poly.pdbx_strand_id
1 'polypeptide(L)'
;METHLDQQRLGVPLGSSAGPRPIGRDYFKLIGAVEYTRKMDDGAFPERWKECDLFIMGVSRSGKTPLSIYLGQRGYKVANLPLVYGLPFPKELYELDPRKVVGLTMEPKVLHEIRTNRMDEMGVGGAKTDYATLKKVRDEMLWVRELYAANPGWLVLDATYRSVEESAARILREMSDRFGDEHPLWAGELSGEMLDLTSRSLAG
;
A
#
# COMPACT_ATOMS: atom_id res chain seq x y z
N MET A 1 -20.07 -56.97 28.97
CA MET A 1 -19.29 -56.31 30.04
C MET A 1 -18.09 -55.65 29.37
N GLU A 2 -18.32 -54.65 28.52
CA GLU A 2 -18.35 -53.23 28.91
C GLU A 2 -17.06 -52.81 29.59
N THR A 3 -16.24 -52.03 28.88
CA THR A 3 -15.37 -51.05 29.53
C THR A 3 -15.13 -49.90 28.54
N HIS A 4 -16.07 -48.96 28.67
CA HIS A 4 -16.10 -47.57 28.26
C HIS A 4 -14.81 -46.96 27.68
N LEU A 5 -14.99 -46.35 26.50
CA LEU A 5 -14.27 -45.14 26.10
C LEU A 5 -14.52 -44.06 27.16
N ASP A 6 -13.45 -43.49 27.71
CA ASP A 6 -13.51 -42.17 28.33
C ASP A 6 -12.44 -41.29 27.70
N GLN A 7 -12.85 -40.59 26.63
CA GLN A 7 -12.12 -39.45 26.11
C GLN A 7 -12.24 -38.32 27.13
N GLN A 8 -11.24 -38.22 28.01
CA GLN A 8 -11.07 -37.03 28.82
C GLN A 8 -10.66 -35.87 27.90
N ARG A 9 -11.66 -35.08 27.51
CA ARG A 9 -11.48 -33.72 27.00
C ARG A 9 -10.70 -32.93 28.06
N LEU A 10 -9.39 -32.83 27.89
CA LEU A 10 -8.57 -31.86 28.61
C LEU A 10 -8.97 -30.48 28.12
N GLY A 11 -9.96 -29.89 28.79
CA GLY A 11 -10.17 -28.45 28.80
C GLY A 11 -8.91 -27.81 29.34
N VAL A 12 -8.08 -27.29 28.43
CA VAL A 12 -6.98 -26.40 28.82
C VAL A 12 -7.60 -25.04 29.09
N PRO A 13 -7.50 -24.50 30.32
CA PRO A 13 -7.93 -23.14 30.60
C PRO A 13 -7.09 -22.16 29.79
N LEU A 14 -7.71 -21.16 29.18
CA LEU A 14 -7.02 -19.95 28.72
C LEU A 14 -6.39 -19.26 29.94
N GLY A 15 -5.15 -19.63 30.24
CA GLY A 15 -4.43 -19.10 31.39
C GLY A 15 -3.51 -20.12 32.06
N SER A 16 -2.56 -20.70 31.32
CA SER A 16 -1.41 -21.34 31.96
C SER A 16 -0.16 -21.31 31.06
N SER A 17 0.78 -20.46 31.47
CA SER A 17 2.24 -20.61 31.34
C SER A 17 2.81 -21.17 30.02
N ALA A 18 2.58 -20.48 28.91
CA ALA A 18 3.67 -20.29 27.95
C ALA A 18 4.41 -19.02 28.41
N GLY A 19 5.68 -19.12 28.81
CA GLY A 19 6.51 -17.93 29.03
C GLY A 19 6.43 -16.98 27.83
N PRO A 20 6.71 -15.67 27.98
CA PRO A 20 6.58 -14.72 26.88
C PRO A 20 7.31 -15.28 25.66
N ARG A 21 6.55 -15.62 24.60
CA ARG A 21 7.16 -16.01 23.32
C ARG A 21 8.12 -14.87 22.99
N PRO A 22 9.39 -15.14 22.64
CA PRO A 22 10.29 -14.07 22.26
C PRO A 22 9.62 -13.29 21.15
N ILE A 23 9.29 -12.03 21.43
CA ILE A 23 8.72 -11.11 20.46
C ILE A 23 9.78 -10.99 19.38
N GLY A 24 9.57 -11.69 18.26
CA GLY A 24 10.60 -11.93 17.26
C GLY A 24 11.03 -10.64 16.55
N ARG A 25 12.20 -10.69 15.91
CA ARG A 25 12.73 -9.62 15.05
C ARG A 25 11.71 -9.18 13.99
N ASP A 26 10.88 -10.10 13.51
CA ASP A 26 9.85 -9.84 12.50
C ASP A 26 8.67 -9.03 13.05
N TYR A 27 8.33 -9.19 14.33
CA TYR A 27 7.29 -8.38 14.97
C TYR A 27 7.69 -6.91 15.07
N PHE A 28 8.93 -6.62 15.47
CA PHE A 28 9.44 -5.25 15.52
C PHE A 28 9.55 -4.62 14.13
N LYS A 29 9.87 -5.43 13.12
CA LYS A 29 9.88 -5.00 11.72
C LYS A 29 8.48 -4.61 11.23
N LEU A 30 7.45 -5.42 11.54
CA LEU A 30 6.05 -5.12 11.22
C LEU A 30 5.60 -3.81 11.87
N ILE A 31 5.84 -3.64 13.17
CA ILE A 31 5.49 -2.39 13.87
C ILE A 31 6.22 -1.20 13.25
N GLY A 32 7.53 -1.33 13.02
CA GLY A 32 8.33 -0.27 12.43
C GLY A 32 7.84 0.15 11.04
N ALA A 33 7.40 -0.81 10.22
CA ALA A 33 6.84 -0.55 8.91
C ALA A 33 5.48 0.18 8.99
N VAL A 34 4.60 -0.25 9.87
CA VAL A 34 3.30 0.41 10.11
C VAL A 34 3.50 1.83 10.62
N GLU A 35 4.37 2.03 11.61
CA GLU A 35 4.65 3.36 12.16
C GLU A 35 5.29 4.30 11.14
N TYR A 36 6.26 3.80 10.37
CA TYR A 36 6.87 4.56 9.29
C TYR A 36 5.80 4.99 8.28
N THR A 37 5.01 4.03 7.79
CA THR A 37 4.01 4.28 6.76
C THR A 37 2.98 5.31 7.18
N ARG A 38 2.51 5.23 8.43
CA ARG A 38 1.57 6.22 8.99
C ARG A 38 2.18 7.63 9.06
N LYS A 39 3.49 7.74 9.34
CA LYS A 39 4.19 9.04 9.45
C LYS A 39 4.52 9.65 8.08
N MET A 40 4.61 8.84 7.03
CA MET A 40 5.00 9.26 5.66
C MET A 40 3.83 9.39 4.67
N ASP A 41 2.60 9.44 5.17
CA ASP A 41 1.40 9.69 4.36
C ASP A 41 1.38 11.16 3.87
N ASP A 42 0.68 11.43 2.77
CA ASP A 42 0.46 12.76 2.20
C ASP A 42 1.74 13.60 1.93
N GLY A 43 2.84 12.94 1.55
CA GLY A 43 4.10 13.60 1.18
C GLY A 43 4.89 14.16 2.37
N ALA A 44 4.60 13.70 3.58
CA ALA A 44 5.30 14.14 4.79
C ALA A 44 6.78 13.72 4.80
N PHE A 45 7.61 14.55 5.45
CA PHE A 45 9.05 14.34 5.70
C PHE A 45 9.87 13.88 4.48
N PRO A 46 10.00 14.70 3.41
CA PRO A 46 10.76 14.36 2.21
C PRO A 46 12.18 13.85 2.47
N GLU A 47 12.86 14.39 3.47
CA GLU A 47 14.22 14.03 3.87
C GLU A 47 14.35 12.57 4.34
N ARG A 48 13.22 11.93 4.66
CA ARG A 48 13.13 10.54 5.14
C ARG A 48 12.64 9.56 4.09
N TRP A 49 12.29 10.01 2.89
CA TRP A 49 11.78 9.12 1.83
C TRP A 49 12.82 8.08 1.40
N LYS A 50 14.11 8.38 1.47
CA LYS A 50 15.19 7.41 1.20
C LYS A 50 15.16 6.16 2.09
N GLU A 51 14.51 6.23 3.25
CA GLU A 51 14.36 5.11 4.18
C GLU A 51 13.22 4.14 3.78
N CYS A 52 12.39 4.50 2.78
CA CYS A 52 11.26 3.67 2.38
C CYS A 52 11.70 2.44 1.57
N ASP A 53 10.88 1.40 1.65
CA ASP A 53 10.97 0.21 0.79
C ASP A 53 10.18 0.43 -0.50
N LEU A 54 9.10 1.22 -0.42
CA LEU A 54 8.21 1.56 -1.52
C LEU A 54 7.81 3.03 -1.43
N PHE A 55 7.80 3.70 -2.58
CA PHE A 55 7.28 5.06 -2.71
C PHE A 55 6.09 5.08 -3.66
N ILE A 56 4.90 5.44 -3.18
CA ILE A 56 3.67 5.41 -3.98
C ILE A 56 3.20 6.82 -4.29
N MET A 57 3.00 7.15 -5.56
CA MET A 57 2.51 8.45 -5.99
C MET A 57 1.31 8.32 -6.94
N GLY A 58 0.54 9.40 -7.07
CA GLY A 58 -0.66 9.40 -7.89
C GLY A 58 -1.65 10.48 -7.49
N VAL A 59 -2.59 10.77 -8.39
CA VAL A 59 -3.64 11.78 -8.20
C VAL A 59 -4.53 11.51 -6.98
N SER A 60 -5.15 12.55 -6.43
CA SER A 60 -6.12 12.37 -5.33
C SER A 60 -7.22 11.39 -5.72
N ARG A 61 -7.62 10.50 -4.79
CA ARG A 61 -8.55 9.37 -4.98
C ARG A 61 -8.04 8.16 -5.78
N SER A 62 -6.76 8.09 -6.16
CA SER A 62 -6.22 6.90 -6.84
C SER A 62 -5.96 5.67 -5.94
N GLY A 63 -6.39 5.67 -4.67
CA GLY A 63 -6.21 4.52 -3.76
C GLY A 63 -4.86 4.40 -3.05
N LYS A 64 -4.00 5.44 -3.08
CA LYS A 64 -2.66 5.44 -2.45
C LYS A 64 -2.67 5.11 -0.96
N THR A 65 -3.47 5.81 -0.15
CA THR A 65 -3.46 5.66 1.32
C THR A 65 -3.95 4.28 1.76
N PRO A 66 -5.07 3.73 1.23
CA PRO A 66 -5.43 2.34 1.51
C PRO A 66 -4.34 1.34 1.09
N LEU A 67 -3.70 1.56 -0.07
CA LEU A 67 -2.64 0.69 -0.57
C LEU A 67 -1.36 0.76 0.27
N SER A 68 -0.92 1.95 0.66
CA SER A 68 0.26 2.13 1.51
C SER A 68 0.03 1.48 2.87
N ILE A 69 -1.14 1.69 3.50
CA ILE A 69 -1.48 1.06 4.77
C ILE A 69 -1.47 -0.47 4.65
N TYR A 70 -2.08 -1.02 3.60
CA TYR A 70 -2.14 -2.47 3.37
C TYR A 70 -0.75 -3.11 3.21
N LEU A 71 0.17 -2.42 2.54
CA LEU A 71 1.57 -2.82 2.38
C LEU A 71 2.36 -2.62 3.68
N GLY A 72 2.08 -1.55 4.43
CA GLY A 72 2.66 -1.28 5.75
C GLY A 72 2.34 -2.38 6.76
N GLN A 73 1.10 -2.87 6.76
CA GLN A 73 0.66 -4.02 7.57
C GLN A 73 1.38 -5.33 7.19
N ARG A 74 1.97 -5.39 6.00
CA ARG A 74 2.82 -6.50 5.52
C ARG A 74 4.31 -6.21 5.68
N GLY A 75 4.68 -5.26 6.54
CA GLY A 75 6.08 -5.06 6.91
C GLY A 75 6.91 -4.22 5.93
N TYR A 76 6.28 -3.57 4.95
CA TYR A 76 6.96 -2.65 4.03
C TYR A 76 6.85 -1.21 4.53
N LYS A 77 7.97 -0.50 4.62
CA LYS A 77 7.97 0.95 4.86
C LYS A 77 7.51 1.67 3.61
N VAL A 78 6.29 2.19 3.61
CA VAL A 78 5.73 2.89 2.45
C VAL A 78 5.67 4.39 2.72
N ALA A 79 6.23 5.19 1.83
CA ALA A 79 5.94 6.62 1.76
C ALA A 79 4.99 6.88 0.59
N ASN A 80 4.12 7.89 0.68
CA ASN A 80 3.29 8.26 -0.45
C ASN A 80 3.24 9.76 -0.71
N LEU A 81 2.94 10.13 -1.96
CA LEU A 81 2.90 11.51 -2.42
C LEU A 81 1.65 11.75 -3.28
N PRO A 82 0.74 12.64 -2.86
CA PRO A 82 -0.35 13.09 -3.72
C PRO A 82 0.20 13.94 -4.87
N LEU A 83 -0.14 13.56 -6.09
CA LEU A 83 0.12 14.36 -7.26
C LEU A 83 -0.95 15.44 -7.37
N VAL A 84 -0.51 16.70 -7.40
CA VAL A 84 -1.36 17.87 -7.61
C VAL A 84 -0.89 18.56 -8.87
N TYR A 85 -1.80 18.70 -9.83
CA TYR A 85 -1.52 19.28 -11.13
C TYR A 85 -0.85 20.65 -11.02
N GLY A 86 0.30 20.81 -11.69
CA GLY A 86 1.04 22.07 -11.76
C GLY A 86 1.85 22.44 -10.52
N LEU A 87 1.81 21.64 -9.44
CA LEU A 87 2.71 21.84 -8.31
C LEU A 87 4.07 21.18 -8.55
N PRO A 88 5.18 21.84 -8.16
CA PRO A 88 6.50 21.25 -8.25
C PRO A 88 6.67 20.11 -7.24
N PHE A 89 7.56 19.18 -7.56
CA PHE A 89 7.92 18.07 -6.67
C PHE A 89 9.15 18.41 -5.82
N PRO A 90 9.23 17.91 -4.58
CA PRO A 90 10.47 17.95 -3.80
C PRO A 90 11.60 17.25 -4.55
N LYS A 91 12.82 17.77 -4.43
CA LYS A 91 14.01 17.18 -5.09
C LYS A 91 14.26 15.74 -4.63
N GLU A 92 13.88 15.44 -3.38
CA GLU A 92 14.04 14.15 -2.72
C GLU A 92 13.32 13.03 -3.48
N LEU A 93 12.26 13.35 -4.24
CA LEU A 93 11.60 12.40 -5.14
C LEU A 93 12.58 11.82 -6.17
N TYR A 94 13.45 12.68 -6.72
CA TYR A 94 14.41 12.31 -7.76
C TYR A 94 15.71 11.75 -7.19
N GLU A 95 15.91 11.84 -5.87
CA GLU A 95 17.03 11.22 -5.15
C GLU A 95 16.73 9.77 -4.73
N LEU A 96 15.48 9.32 -4.87
CA LEU A 96 15.08 7.93 -4.60
C LEU A 96 15.69 6.96 -5.61
N ASP A 97 15.90 5.71 -5.18
CA ASP A 97 16.10 4.61 -6.13
C ASP A 97 14.84 4.49 -7.00
N PRO A 98 14.92 4.74 -8.32
CA PRO A 98 13.76 4.78 -9.19
C PRO A 98 13.02 3.44 -9.24
N ARG A 99 13.69 2.32 -8.91
CA ARG A 99 13.08 0.99 -8.87
C ARG A 99 12.01 0.87 -7.78
N LYS A 100 12.12 1.65 -6.68
CA LYS A 100 11.18 1.68 -5.55
C LYS A 100 9.93 2.54 -5.80
N VAL A 101 9.95 3.37 -6.84
CA VAL A 101 8.88 4.33 -7.11
C VAL A 101 7.76 3.68 -7.90
N VAL A 102 6.53 3.84 -7.41
CA VAL A 102 5.30 3.32 -8.00
C VAL A 102 4.35 4.49 -8.28
N GLY A 103 4.12 4.76 -9.57
CA GLY A 103 3.11 5.70 -10.03
C GLY A 103 1.76 5.01 -10.25
N LEU A 104 0.74 5.41 -9.52
CA LEU A 104 -0.64 5.00 -9.76
C LEU A 104 -1.26 5.87 -10.86
N THR A 105 -1.93 5.22 -11.80
CA THR A 105 -2.79 5.85 -12.80
C THR A 105 -4.20 5.26 -12.73
N MET A 106 -5.17 5.94 -13.33
CA MET A 106 -6.57 5.51 -13.36
C MET A 106 -7.29 6.12 -14.57
N GLU A 107 -8.29 5.44 -15.10
CA GLU A 107 -9.14 5.99 -16.15
C GLU A 107 -9.80 7.30 -15.65
N PRO A 108 -9.71 8.42 -16.41
CA PRO A 108 -10.25 9.70 -15.98
C PRO A 108 -11.74 9.67 -15.62
N LYS A 109 -12.54 8.85 -16.32
CA LYS A 109 -13.98 8.71 -16.05
C LYS A 109 -14.24 8.05 -14.70
N VAL A 110 -13.52 6.98 -14.39
CA VAL A 110 -13.61 6.25 -13.12
C VAL A 110 -13.16 7.14 -11.96
N LEU A 111 -12.04 7.85 -12.15
CA LEU A 111 -11.54 8.78 -11.15
C LEU A 111 -12.52 9.92 -10.86
N HIS A 112 -13.14 10.45 -11.91
CA HIS A 112 -14.18 11.47 -11.81
C HIS A 112 -15.38 10.94 -11.03
N GLU A 113 -15.89 9.75 -11.36
CA GLU A 113 -16.98 9.10 -10.63
C GLU A 113 -16.67 8.91 -9.14
N ILE A 114 -15.47 8.41 -8.80
CA ILE A 114 -15.03 8.26 -7.40
C ILE A 114 -15.00 9.61 -6.68
N ARG A 115 -14.55 10.67 -7.36
CA ARG A 115 -14.50 12.03 -6.79
C ARG A 115 -15.90 12.60 -6.59
N THR A 116 -16.81 12.40 -7.54
CA THR A 116 -18.21 12.84 -7.46
C THR A 116 -18.94 12.14 -6.31
N ASN A 117 -18.85 10.81 -6.23
CA ASN A 117 -19.47 10.04 -5.13
C ASN A 117 -19.03 10.54 -3.76
N ARG A 118 -17.73 10.84 -3.59
CA ARG A 118 -17.22 11.39 -2.33
C ARG A 118 -17.72 12.81 -2.04
N MET A 119 -17.90 13.65 -3.05
CA MET A 119 -18.47 14.99 -2.85
C MET A 119 -19.94 14.91 -2.45
N ASP A 120 -20.68 13.94 -2.99
CA ASP A 120 -22.07 13.69 -2.63
C ASP A 120 -22.20 13.16 -1.20
N GLU A 121 -21.32 12.26 -0.76
CA GLU A 121 -21.21 11.81 0.64
C GLU A 121 -20.94 12.98 1.62
N MET A 122 -20.28 14.04 1.15
CA MET A 122 -20.00 15.25 1.92
C MET A 122 -21.12 16.31 1.81
N GLY A 123 -22.15 16.08 1.01
CA GLY A 123 -23.28 17.00 0.82
C GLY A 123 -22.95 18.23 -0.06
N VAL A 124 -21.96 18.14 -0.95
CA VAL A 124 -21.43 19.30 -1.73
C VAL A 124 -21.73 19.19 -3.25
N GLY A 125 -22.59 18.26 -3.69
CA GLY A 125 -22.81 17.94 -5.12
C GLY A 125 -23.59 18.96 -5.98
N GLY A 126 -23.33 18.98 -7.30
CA GLY A 126 -24.08 19.77 -8.31
C GLY A 126 -23.71 19.48 -9.79
N ALA A 127 -24.71 19.42 -10.69
CA ALA A 127 -24.60 18.85 -12.05
C ALA A 127 -23.85 19.68 -13.12
N LYS A 128 -23.91 21.02 -13.07
CA LYS A 128 -23.23 21.89 -14.07
C LYS A 128 -21.71 21.89 -13.91
N THR A 129 -21.24 21.54 -12.71
CA THR A 129 -19.84 21.39 -12.31
C THR A 129 -19.21 20.12 -12.89
N ASP A 130 -20.02 19.13 -13.27
CA ASP A 130 -19.55 17.76 -13.53
C ASP A 130 -18.71 17.64 -14.81
N TYR A 131 -19.21 18.16 -15.96
CA TYR A 131 -18.46 18.12 -17.22
C TYR A 131 -17.17 18.95 -17.19
N ALA A 132 -17.22 20.15 -16.59
CA ALA A 132 -16.05 20.99 -16.41
C ALA A 132 -15.01 20.32 -15.49
N THR A 133 -15.46 19.56 -14.50
CA THR A 133 -14.61 18.78 -13.60
C THR A 133 -13.97 17.60 -14.32
N LEU A 134 -14.72 16.85 -15.14
CA LEU A 134 -14.17 15.74 -15.93
C LEU A 134 -13.07 16.21 -16.90
N LYS A 135 -13.23 17.39 -17.51
CA LYS A 135 -12.16 17.97 -18.35
C LYS A 135 -10.87 18.21 -17.54
N LYS A 136 -10.98 18.81 -16.34
CA LYS A 136 -9.83 19.02 -15.46
C LYS A 136 -9.17 17.69 -15.04
N VAL A 137 -9.97 16.66 -14.76
CA VAL A 137 -9.45 15.33 -14.44
C VAL A 137 -8.67 14.75 -15.62
N ARG A 138 -9.13 14.94 -16.86
CA ARG A 138 -8.38 14.50 -18.06
C ARG A 138 -7.04 15.24 -18.20
N ASP A 139 -7.03 16.55 -17.99
CA ASP A 139 -5.81 17.37 -18.06
C ASP A 139 -4.82 16.94 -16.97
N GLU A 140 -5.30 16.66 -15.75
CA GLU A 140 -4.52 16.12 -14.64
C GLU A 140 -3.90 14.75 -15.00
N MET A 141 -4.69 13.83 -15.56
CA MET A 141 -4.21 12.51 -15.95
C MET A 141 -3.22 12.55 -17.12
N LEU A 142 -3.37 13.49 -18.05
CA LEU A 142 -2.42 13.69 -19.14
C LEU A 142 -1.05 14.11 -18.59
N TRP A 143 -1.02 15.09 -17.68
CA TRP A 143 0.21 15.53 -17.02
C TRP A 143 0.87 14.42 -16.20
N VAL A 144 0.08 13.60 -15.49
CA VAL A 144 0.61 12.43 -14.78
C VAL A 144 1.26 11.43 -15.76
N ARG A 145 0.64 11.20 -16.91
CA ARG A 145 1.20 10.30 -17.93
C ARG A 145 2.53 10.83 -18.48
N GLU A 146 2.63 12.13 -18.73
CA GLU A 146 3.86 12.77 -19.17
C GLU A 146 4.97 12.70 -18.11
N LEU A 147 4.62 12.95 -16.85
CA LEU A 147 5.54 12.79 -15.72
C LEU A 147 6.11 11.37 -15.65
N TYR A 148 5.24 10.35 -15.74
CA TYR A 148 5.69 8.96 -15.68
C TYR A 148 6.51 8.57 -16.91
N ALA A 149 6.15 9.05 -18.11
CA ALA A 149 6.92 8.81 -19.32
C ALA A 149 8.33 9.42 -19.26
N ALA A 150 8.50 10.56 -18.58
CA ALA A 150 9.80 11.18 -18.35
C ALA A 150 10.68 10.40 -17.34
N ASN A 151 10.12 9.44 -16.60
CA ASN A 151 10.79 8.70 -15.54
C ASN A 151 10.65 7.17 -15.75
N PRO A 152 11.32 6.57 -16.74
CA PRO A 152 11.10 5.18 -17.16
C PRO A 152 11.48 4.11 -16.12
N GLY A 153 12.24 4.46 -15.08
CA GLY A 153 12.55 3.53 -13.98
C GLY A 153 11.37 3.27 -13.03
N TRP A 154 10.37 4.16 -13.02
CA TRP A 154 9.22 4.04 -12.13
C TRP A 154 8.26 2.94 -12.59
N LEU A 155 7.71 2.18 -11.64
CA LEU A 155 6.63 1.25 -11.94
C LEU A 155 5.33 2.02 -12.12
N VAL A 156 4.71 1.97 -13.30
CA VAL A 156 3.39 2.56 -13.51
C VAL A 156 2.31 1.49 -13.38
N LEU A 157 1.43 1.65 -12.41
CA LEU A 157 0.33 0.74 -12.15
C LEU A 157 -1.01 1.41 -12.43
N ASP A 158 -1.75 0.86 -13.39
CA ASP A 158 -3.16 1.20 -13.57
C ASP A 158 -4.00 0.54 -12.48
N ALA A 159 -4.64 1.37 -11.65
CA ALA A 159 -5.51 0.96 -10.54
C ALA A 159 -7.01 1.00 -10.92
N THR A 160 -7.34 1.22 -12.20
CA THR A 160 -8.73 1.22 -12.69
C THR A 160 -9.41 -0.11 -12.37
N TYR A 161 -10.50 -0.06 -11.61
CA TYR A 161 -11.31 -1.21 -11.14
C TYR A 161 -10.54 -2.29 -10.35
N ARG A 162 -9.36 -1.98 -9.82
CA ARG A 162 -8.57 -2.96 -9.04
C ARG A 162 -8.79 -2.82 -7.55
N SER A 163 -8.76 -3.95 -6.87
CA SER A 163 -8.73 -3.96 -5.41
C SER A 163 -7.36 -3.53 -4.87
N VAL A 164 -7.31 -3.23 -3.57
CA VAL A 164 -6.06 -2.93 -2.87
C VAL A 164 -5.13 -4.14 -2.87
N GLU A 165 -5.69 -5.33 -2.61
CA GLU A 165 -5.00 -6.62 -2.61
C GLU A 165 -4.38 -6.93 -3.97
N GLU A 166 -5.13 -6.75 -5.06
CA GLU A 166 -4.65 -7.00 -6.43
C GLU A 166 -3.53 -6.04 -6.81
N SER A 167 -3.68 -4.76 -6.46
CA SER A 167 -2.67 -3.73 -6.71
C SER A 167 -1.39 -4.01 -5.92
N ALA A 168 -1.52 -4.36 -4.64
CA ALA A 168 -0.40 -4.76 -3.80
C ALA A 168 0.29 -6.00 -4.33
N ALA A 169 -0.45 -7.06 -4.67
CA ALA A 169 0.12 -8.30 -5.20
C ALA A 169 0.90 -8.04 -6.50
N ARG A 170 0.42 -7.16 -7.38
CA ARG A 170 1.15 -6.76 -8.58
C ARG A 170 2.43 -6.00 -8.24
N ILE A 171 2.37 -5.01 -7.34
CA ILE A 171 3.58 -4.27 -6.91
C ILE A 171 4.62 -5.22 -6.33
N LEU A 172 4.22 -6.10 -5.41
CA LEU A 172 5.15 -7.00 -4.73
C LEU A 172 5.85 -7.96 -5.71
N ARG A 173 5.13 -8.48 -6.71
CA ARG A 173 5.72 -9.30 -7.77
C ARG A 173 6.75 -8.52 -8.59
N GLU A 174 6.38 -7.34 -9.08
CA GLU A 174 7.28 -6.49 -9.88
C GLU A 174 8.52 -6.05 -9.09
N MET A 175 8.37 -5.79 -7.79
CA MET A 175 9.52 -5.48 -6.92
C MET A 175 10.42 -6.68 -6.70
N SER A 176 9.85 -7.88 -6.52
CA SER A 176 10.63 -9.11 -6.45
C SER A 176 11.43 -9.34 -7.74
N ASP A 177 10.82 -9.10 -8.91
CA ASP A 177 11.52 -9.23 -10.19
C ASP A 177 12.63 -8.17 -10.38
N ARG A 178 12.41 -6.94 -9.89
CA ARG A 178 13.35 -5.81 -10.01
C ARG A 178 14.56 -5.91 -9.08
N PHE A 179 14.37 -6.47 -7.88
CA PHE A 179 15.39 -6.53 -6.84
C PHE A 179 15.96 -7.94 -6.62
N GLY A 180 15.25 -8.99 -7.04
CA GLY A 180 15.68 -10.38 -6.90
C GLY A 180 16.16 -10.73 -5.49
N ASP A 181 17.23 -11.51 -5.42
CA ASP A 181 17.93 -11.87 -4.17
C ASP A 181 18.82 -10.75 -3.62
N GLU A 182 18.98 -9.62 -4.34
CA GLU A 182 19.84 -8.50 -3.90
C GLU A 182 19.30 -7.82 -2.63
N HIS A 183 18.00 -8.01 -2.35
CA HIS A 183 17.33 -7.34 -1.25
C HIS A 183 16.58 -8.33 -0.36
N PRO A 184 16.93 -8.43 0.94
CA PRO A 184 16.36 -9.44 1.83
C PRO A 184 14.84 -9.31 2.00
N LEU A 185 14.26 -8.11 1.83
CA LEU A 185 12.79 -7.96 1.85
C LEU A 185 12.06 -8.59 0.66
N TRP A 186 12.74 -8.74 -0.47
CA TRP A 186 12.16 -9.14 -1.76
C TRP A 186 12.52 -10.58 -2.14
N ALA A 187 13.50 -11.17 -1.44
CA ALA A 187 13.81 -12.59 -1.49
C ALA A 187 12.65 -13.43 -0.92
N GLY A 188 12.32 -14.54 -1.58
CA GLY A 188 11.09 -15.31 -1.38
C GLY A 188 10.85 -15.89 0.02
N GLU A 189 11.86 -15.96 0.88
CA GLU A 189 11.72 -16.47 2.26
C GLU A 189 10.86 -15.54 3.14
N LEU A 190 10.99 -14.22 3.00
CA LEU A 190 10.28 -13.27 3.85
C LEU A 190 8.84 -12.99 3.37
N SER A 191 8.53 -13.20 2.10
CA SER A 191 7.17 -13.05 1.58
C SER A 191 6.28 -14.25 1.93
N GLY A 192 6.83 -15.46 1.96
CA GLY A 192 6.13 -16.70 2.32
C GLY A 192 5.73 -16.76 3.81
N GLU A 193 6.67 -16.50 4.72
CA GLU A 193 6.39 -16.55 6.17
C GLU A 193 5.46 -15.42 6.64
N MET A 194 5.54 -14.24 6.02
CA MET A 194 4.72 -13.09 6.38
C MET A 194 3.26 -13.22 5.89
N LEU A 195 3.03 -13.98 4.82
CA LEU A 195 1.68 -14.39 4.39
C LEU A 195 1.05 -15.41 5.36
N ASP A 196 1.84 -16.32 5.97
CA ASP A 196 1.34 -17.29 6.95
C ASP A 196 1.08 -16.67 8.34
N LEU A 197 1.83 -15.63 8.72
CA LEU A 197 1.60 -14.89 9.97
C LEU A 197 0.32 -14.02 9.92
N THR A 198 -0.01 -13.46 8.77
CA THR A 198 -1.20 -12.61 8.60
C THR A 198 -2.50 -13.41 8.45
N SER A 199 -2.44 -14.63 7.90
CA SER A 199 -3.61 -15.52 7.80
C SER A 199 -4.04 -16.07 9.17
N ARG A 200 -3.09 -16.33 10.08
CA ARG A 200 -3.37 -16.87 11.41
C ARG A 200 -3.89 -15.85 12.41
N SER A 201 -3.62 -14.56 12.21
CA SER A 201 -4.11 -13.49 13.10
C SER A 201 -5.55 -13.05 12.82
N LEU A 202 -6.12 -13.43 11.68
CA LEU A 202 -7.52 -13.11 11.30
C LEU A 202 -8.50 -14.27 11.55
N ALA A 203 -8.01 -15.40 12.02
CA ALA A 203 -8.80 -16.61 12.29
C ALA A 203 -8.95 -16.91 13.81
N GLY A 204 -8.67 -15.94 14.68
CA GLY A 204 -8.74 -16.07 16.14
C GLY A 204 -9.66 -15.05 16.77
#